data_AF-A0A7V3UD69-F1
#
_entry.id   AF-A0A7V3UD69-F1
#
_cell.length_a   1.000
_cell.length_b   1.000
_cell.length_c   1.000
_cell.angle_alpha   90.00
_cell.angle_beta   90.00
_cell.angle_gamma   90.00
#
_symmetry.space_group_name_H-M   'P 1'
#
loop_
_entity.id
_entity.type
_entity.pdbx_description
1 polymer ?
#
loop_
_entity_poly.entity_id
_entity_poly.type
_entity_poly.pdbx_seq_one_letter_code
_entity_poly.pdbx_strand_id
1 'polypeptide(L)'
;MEKIIKPVSGYLALFISLLLLAASVYFFIHIGEGGWMIAGAVSSLVISFFLMAGIIVIYPNYSRVLNLFGNYIGTVKADGLFF
;
A
#
# COMPACT_ATOMS: atom_id res chain seq x y z
N MET A 1 -21.10 -14.99 -14.32
CA MET A 1 -20.28 -15.72 -13.32
C MET A 1 -19.39 -14.70 -12.63
N GLU A 2 -19.45 -14.62 -11.30
CA GLU A 2 -18.60 -13.75 -10.49
C GLU A 2 -17.13 -14.15 -10.64
N LYS A 3 -16.23 -13.21 -10.94
CA LYS A 3 -14.80 -13.49 -11.06
C LYS A 3 -14.16 -13.39 -9.67
N ILE A 4 -13.66 -14.51 -9.15
CA ILE A 4 -12.92 -14.55 -7.88
C ILE A 4 -11.53 -13.98 -8.15
N ILE A 5 -11.21 -12.84 -7.54
CA ILE A 5 -9.91 -12.18 -7.67
C ILE A 5 -9.06 -12.63 -6.48
N LYS A 6 -7.85 -13.14 -6.74
CA LYS A 6 -6.84 -13.38 -5.72
C LYS A 6 -6.07 -12.07 -5.49
N PRO A 7 -6.21 -11.42 -4.33
CA PRO A 7 -5.46 -10.20 -4.06
C PRO A 7 -3.99 -10.50 -3.80
N VAL A 8 -3.14 -9.48 -3.92
CA VAL A 8 -1.73 -9.58 -3.54
C VAL A 8 -1.63 -9.51 -2.01
N SER A 9 -0.64 -10.19 -1.42
CA SER A 9 -0.41 -10.14 0.03
C SER A 9 -0.08 -8.70 0.46
N GLY A 10 -0.93 -8.12 1.30
CA GLY A 10 -0.74 -6.77 1.83
C GLY A 10 0.39 -6.69 2.86
N TYR A 11 0.88 -7.83 3.36
CA TYR A 11 2.00 -7.86 4.31
C TYR A 11 3.31 -7.41 3.66
N LEU A 12 3.53 -7.78 2.40
CA LEU A 12 4.70 -7.36 1.65
C LEU A 12 4.62 -5.85 1.36
N ALA A 13 3.45 -5.35 0.95
CA ALA A 13 3.22 -3.93 0.75
C ALA A 13 3.42 -3.12 2.05
N LEU A 14 2.90 -3.62 3.17
CA LEU A 14 3.11 -3.03 4.49
C LEU A 14 4.59 -2.98 4.88
N PHE A 15 5.30 -4.09 4.73
CA PHE A 15 6.73 -4.16 5.05
C PHE A 15 7.55 -3.16 4.21
N ILE A 16 7.32 -3.11 2.90
CA ILE A 16 7.98 -2.14 2.00
C ILE A 16 7.61 -0.70 2.38
N SER A 17 6.34 -0.43 2.72
CA SER A 17 5.93 0.91 3.13
C SER A 17 6.67 1.37 4.39
N LEU A 18 6.83 0.50 5.39
CA LEU A 18 7.56 0.82 6.62
C LEU A 18 9.06 1.06 6.35
N LEU A 19 9.67 0.27 5.47
CA LEU A 19 11.06 0.49 5.05
C LEU A 19 11.24 1.84 4.33
N LEU A 20 10.31 2.21 3.45
CA LEU A 20 10.33 3.50 2.76
C LEU A 20 10.12 4.67 3.72
N LEU A 21 9.27 4.49 4.74
CA LEU A 21 9.07 5.48 5.79
C LEU A 21 10.36 5.69 6.59
N ALA A 22 11.06 4.60 6.97
CA ALA A 22 12.37 4.68 7.62
C ALA A 22 13.43 5.33 6.71
N ALA A 23 13.45 5.00 5.41
CA ALA A 23 14.34 5.62 4.43
C ALA A 23 14.08 7.13 4.29
N SER A 24 12.81 7.55 4.31
CA SER A 24 12.44 8.97 4.27
C SER A 24 13.02 9.73 5.48
N VAL A 25 12.89 9.16 6.68
CA VAL A 25 13.48 9.73 7.90
C VAL A 25 15.01 9.84 7.78
N TYR A 26 15.67 8.80 7.28
CA TYR A 26 17.12 8.81 7.05
C TYR A 26 17.53 9.95 6.11
N PHE A 27 16.85 10.13 4.98
CA PHE A 27 17.14 11.22 4.04
C PHE A 27 16.85 12.60 4.63
N PHE A 28 15.82 12.74 5.46
CA PHE A 28 15.52 14.00 6.15
C PHE A 28 16.62 14.39 7.15
N ILE A 29 17.23 13.43 7.84
CA ILE A 29 18.33 13.72 8.79
C ILE A 29 19.58 14.21 8.06
N HIS A 30 19.87 13.68 6.87
CA HIS A 30 21.09 13.98 6.11
C HIS A 30 20.89 15.10 5.08
N ILE A 31 19.75 15.80 5.09
CA ILE A 31 19.34 16.75 4.05
C ILE A 31 20.37 17.85 3.73
N GLY A 32 21.25 18.17 4.68
CA GLY A 32 22.35 19.14 4.52
C GLY A 32 23.55 18.63 3.72
N GLU A 33 23.66 17.33 3.44
CA GLU A 33 24.80 16.72 2.75
C GLU A 33 24.69 16.80 1.21
N GLY A 34 23.51 17.11 0.68
CA GLY A 34 23.33 17.32 -0.76
C GLY A 34 21.87 17.51 -1.16
N GLY A 35 21.65 18.36 -2.17
CA GLY A 35 20.29 18.71 -2.64
C GLY A 35 19.45 17.53 -3.13
N TRP A 36 20.09 16.42 -3.55
CA TRP A 36 19.40 15.20 -3.97
C TRP A 36 18.70 14.46 -2.81
N MET A 37 19.13 14.69 -1.56
CA MET A 37 18.53 14.05 -0.38
C MET A 37 17.11 14.55 -0.11
N ILE A 38 16.79 15.81 -0.44
CA ILE A 38 15.42 16.33 -0.38
C ILE A 38 14.51 15.53 -1.31
N ALA A 39 14.95 15.28 -2.55
CA ALA A 39 14.19 14.50 -3.51
C ALA A 39 14.01 13.05 -3.05
N GLY A 40 15.04 12.44 -2.47
CA GLY A 40 14.97 11.11 -1.85
C GLY A 40 13.97 11.04 -0.68
N ALA A 41 14.00 12.03 0.22
CA ALA A 41 13.10 12.12 1.37
C ALA A 41 11.63 12.25 0.93
N VAL A 42 11.35 13.16 0.01
CA VAL A 42 9.98 13.42 -0.48
C VAL A 42 9.44 12.24 -1.28
N SER A 43 10.23 11.68 -2.19
CA SER A 43 9.79 10.54 -3.02
C SER A 43 9.50 9.30 -2.18
N SER A 44 10.40 8.93 -1.27
CA SER A 44 10.19 7.78 -0.36
C SER A 44 8.97 7.97 0.54
N LEU A 45 8.74 9.20 1.03
CA LEU A 45 7.55 9.53 1.83
C LEU A 45 6.25 9.34 1.03
N VAL A 46 6.19 9.92 -0.17
CA VAL A 46 5.00 9.85 -1.04
C VAL A 46 4.70 8.40 -1.43
N ILE A 47 5.71 7.63 -1.82
CA ILE A 47 5.53 6.21 -2.19
C ILE A 47 5.07 5.40 -0.97
N SER A 48 5.63 5.65 0.22
CA SER A 48 5.19 5.00 1.46
C SER A 48 3.71 5.22 1.71
N PHE A 49 3.24 6.47 1.67
CA PHE A 49 1.83 6.79 1.90
C PHE A 49 0.93 6.21 0.82
N PHE A 50 1.37 6.20 -0.44
CA PHE A 50 0.62 5.58 -1.53
C PHE A 50 0.44 4.07 -1.32
N LEU A 51 1.48 3.37 -0.90
CA LEU A 51 1.39 1.94 -0.55
C LEU A 51 0.47 1.71 0.65
N MET A 52 0.56 2.52 1.70
CA MET A 52 -0.32 2.36 2.87
C MET A 52 -1.79 2.60 2.52
N ALA A 53 -2.10 3.56 1.64
CA ALA A 53 -3.46 3.85 1.20
C ALA A 53 -4.11 2.70 0.42
N GLY A 54 -3.31 1.88 -0.27
CA GLY A 54 -3.79 0.71 -1.00
C GLY A 54 -3.98 -0.55 -0.13
N ILE A 55 -3.56 -0.53 1.14
CA ILE A 55 -3.73 -1.69 2.03
C ILE A 55 -5.20 -1.88 2.40
N ILE A 56 -5.67 -3.11 2.21
CA ILE A 56 -7.04 -3.54 2.42
C ILE A 56 -7.06 -4.63 3.50
N VAL A 57 -7.79 -4.39 4.59
CA VAL A 57 -8.08 -5.41 5.61
C VAL A 57 -9.45 -6.02 5.35
N ILE A 58 -9.52 -7.36 5.30
CA ILE A 58 -10.77 -8.12 5.21
C ILE A 58 -10.90 -8.97 6.47
N TYR A 59 -11.96 -8.73 7.25
CA TYR A 59 -12.26 -9.45 8.48
C TYR A 59 -12.84 -10.85 8.20
N PRO A 60 -12.71 -11.81 9.14
CA PRO A 60 -13.34 -13.13 9.02
C PRO A 60 -14.85 -13.01 8.82
N ASN A 61 -15.42 -13.82 7.92
CA ASN A 61 -16.83 -13.80 7.55
C ASN A 61 -17.32 -12.52 6.84
N TYR A 62 -16.42 -11.60 6.51
CA TYR A 62 -16.71 -10.45 5.64
C TYR A 62 -16.08 -10.65 4.27
N SER A 63 -16.72 -10.09 3.25
CA SER A 63 -16.18 -10.03 1.90
C SER A 63 -16.18 -8.59 1.43
N ARG A 64 -15.18 -8.23 0.62
CA ARG A 64 -15.11 -6.90 0.00
C ARG A 64 -15.38 -7.05 -1.49
N VAL A 65 -16.33 -6.26 -1.98
CA VAL A 65 -16.76 -6.28 -3.37
C VAL A 65 -16.11 -5.12 -4.12
N LEU A 66 -15.53 -5.40 -5.28
CA LEU A 66 -14.93 -4.42 -6.16
C LEU A 66 -16.01 -3.86 -7.09
N ASN A 67 -16.45 -2.64 -6.81
CA ASN A 67 -17.36 -1.88 -7.66
C ASN A 67 -16.59 -0.83 -8.45
N LEU A 68 -16.60 -0.96 -9.78
CA LEU A 68 -16.04 0.02 -10.71
C LEU A 68 -17.19 0.68 -11.46
N PHE A 69 -17.42 1.96 -11.20
CA PHE A 69 -18.52 2.75 -11.77
C PHE A 69 -19.91 2.10 -11.57
N GLY A 70 -20.15 1.50 -10.41
CA GLY A 70 -21.41 0.83 -10.09
C GLY A 70 -21.56 -0.59 -10.66
N ASN A 71 -20.60 -1.05 -11.48
CA ASN A 71 -20.58 -2.42 -11.97
C ASN A 71 -19.80 -3.33 -11.00
N TYR A 72 -20.41 -4.46 -10.66
CA TYR A 72 -19.80 -5.54 -9.88
C TYR A 72 -18.78 -6.29 -10.73
N ILE A 73 -17.48 -6.03 -10.51
CA ILE A 73 -16.41 -6.64 -11.32
C ILE A 73 -15.81 -7.87 -10.65
N GLY A 74 -15.80 -7.92 -9.31
CA GLY A 74 -15.32 -9.09 -8.59
C GLY A 74 -15.45 -8.95 -7.07
N THR A 75 -15.21 -10.05 -6.36
CA THR A 75 -15.28 -10.09 -4.90
C THR A 75 -14.09 -10.85 -4.35
N VAL A 76 -13.54 -10.32 -3.25
CA VAL A 76 -12.52 -11.01 -2.45
C VAL A 76 -13.21 -11.65 -1.26
N LYS A 77 -13.17 -12.99 -1.20
CA LYS A 77 -13.77 -13.81 -0.12
C LYS A 77 -12.73 -14.32 0.90
N ALA A 78 -11.45 -14.06 0.67
CA ALA A 78 -10.39 -14.43 1.60
C ALA A 78 -10.26 -13.36 2.70
N ASP A 79 -10.07 -13.81 3.93
CA ASP A 79 -9.72 -12.98 5.08
C ASP A 79 -8.22 -12.69 5.14
N GLY A 80 -7.84 -11.54 5.68
CA GLY A 80 -6.45 -11.14 5.83
C GLY A 80 -6.13 -9.72 5.35
N LEU A 81 -4.83 -9.45 5.25
CA LEU A 81 -4.26 -8.19 4.78
C LEU A 81 -3.88 -8.31 3.30
N PHE A 82 -4.46 -7.44 2.49
CA PHE A 82 -4.33 -7.45 1.03
C PHE A 82 -3.91 -6.09 0.48
N PHE A 83 -3.47 -6.09 -0.76
CA PHE A 83 -3.20 -4.90 -1.58
C PHE A 83 -3.75 -5.15 -2.99
#